data_AF-A0A8B9ZUA5-F1
#
_entry.id   AF-A0A8B9ZUA5-F1
#
_cell.length_a   1.000
_cell.length_b   1.000
_cell.length_c   1.000
_cell.angle_alpha   90.00
_cell.angle_beta   90.00
_cell.angle_gamma   90.00
#
_symmetry.space_group_name_H-M   'P 1'
#
loop_
_entity.id
_entity.type
_entity.pdbx_description
1 polymer ?
#
loop_
_entity_poly.entity_id
_entity_poly.type
_entity_poly.pdbx_seq_one_letter_code
_entity_poly.pdbx_strand_id
1 'polypeptide(L)'
;MGGVGAPMGALELTLEDLRRAWRTLGLVPSTHGWGQRTLATSRGPLGASPAPMGARAVLTAILSPPQARLTCPCCNARKKDAVLTKCFHVFCFECVKSRYDTRQRKCPKCNAAFGAHDFHRVYIS
;
A
#
# COMPACT_ATOMS: atom_id res chain seq x y z
N MET A 1 5.38 24.86 -61.07
CA MET A 1 4.11 24.65 -61.79
C MET A 1 3.88 23.14 -61.82
N GLY A 2 2.83 22.54 -61.29
CA GLY A 2 1.65 23.04 -60.60
C GLY A 2 1.16 21.98 -59.62
N GLY A 3 0.35 22.41 -58.66
CA GLY A 3 -0.43 21.53 -57.83
C GLY A 3 -1.72 21.11 -58.51
N VAL A 4 -2.18 19.92 -58.19
CA VAL A 4 -3.59 19.53 -58.00
C VAL A 4 -3.56 18.71 -56.70
N GLY A 5 -4.36 18.96 -55.66
CA GLY A 5 -5.78 19.23 -55.64
C GLY A 5 -6.48 17.99 -55.05
N ALA A 6 -6.69 18.02 -53.73
CA ALA A 6 -7.43 17.17 -52.78
C ALA A 6 -8.64 16.35 -53.33
N PRO A 7 -9.19 15.26 -52.68
CA PRO A 7 -9.64 15.31 -51.27
C PRO A 7 -9.73 14.00 -50.44
N MET A 8 -9.87 14.21 -49.13
CA MET A 8 -10.67 13.43 -48.15
C MET A 8 -10.85 11.93 -48.41
N GLY A 9 -9.90 11.13 -47.95
CA GLY A 9 -10.13 9.73 -47.60
C GLY A 9 -9.79 9.56 -46.14
N ALA A 10 -10.80 9.39 -45.29
CA ALA A 10 -10.60 8.86 -43.95
C ALA A 10 -9.73 7.61 -44.10
N LEU A 11 -8.58 7.60 -43.44
CA LEU A 11 -7.64 6.50 -43.47
C LEU A 11 -8.34 5.28 -42.84
N GLU A 12 -9.02 4.48 -43.66
CA GLU A 12 -9.34 3.10 -43.30
C GLU A 12 -8.01 2.38 -43.14
N LEU A 13 -7.47 2.47 -41.93
CA LEU A 13 -6.32 1.71 -41.51
C LEU A 13 -6.66 0.24 -41.74
N THR A 14 -5.99 -0.37 -42.71
CA THR A 14 -6.14 -1.80 -42.94
C THR A 14 -5.73 -2.56 -41.68
N LEU A 15 -6.25 -3.77 -41.49
CA LEU A 15 -5.85 -4.63 -40.38
C LEU A 15 -4.31 -4.84 -40.36
N GLU A 16 -3.65 -4.83 -41.53
CA GLU A 16 -2.20 -4.83 -41.66
C GLU A 16 -1.53 -3.55 -41.12
N ASP A 17 -2.11 -2.37 -41.31
CA ASP A 17 -1.59 -1.10 -40.79
C ASP A 17 -1.71 -1.02 -39.26
N LEU A 18 -2.83 -1.49 -38.69
CA LEU A 18 -2.99 -1.64 -37.24
C LEU A 18 -1.99 -2.65 -36.65
N ARG A 19 -1.71 -3.76 -37.35
CA ARG A 19 -0.66 -4.73 -36.95
C ARG A 19 0.76 -4.15 -37.02
N ARG A 20 1.04 -3.27 -37.97
CA ARG A 20 2.35 -2.58 -38.06
C ARG A 20 2.51 -1.55 -36.95
N ALA A 21 1.47 -0.75 -36.67
CA ALA A 21 1.46 0.19 -35.55
C ALA A 21 1.63 -0.51 -34.19
N TRP A 22 1.04 -1.70 -34.03
CA TRP A 22 1.22 -2.49 -32.81
C TRP A 22 2.67 -2.91 -32.56
N ARG A 23 3.43 -3.27 -33.62
CA ARG A 23 4.83 -3.68 -33.50
C ARG A 23 5.77 -2.53 -33.10
N THR A 24 5.47 -1.30 -33.52
CA THR A 24 6.30 -0.12 -33.20
C THR A 24 5.96 0.49 -31.85
N LEU A 25 4.72 0.35 -31.35
CA LEU A 25 4.28 0.91 -30.08
C LEU A 25 4.67 0.09 -28.84
N GLY A 26 5.30 -1.08 -29.00
CA GLY A 26 5.89 -1.83 -27.88
C GLY A 26 4.90 -2.32 -26.82
N LEU A 27 3.60 -2.32 -27.12
CA LEU A 27 2.56 -2.82 -26.23
C LEU A 27 2.47 -4.34 -26.38
N VAL A 28 3.24 -5.06 -25.58
CA VAL A 28 3.14 -6.53 -25.48
C VAL A 28 1.73 -6.89 -25.00
N PRO A 29 0.96 -7.70 -25.73
CA PRO A 29 -0.28 -8.23 -25.21
C PRO A 29 0.07 -9.16 -24.04
N SER A 30 -0.42 -8.85 -22.85
CA SER A 30 -0.33 -9.74 -21.70
C SER A 30 -1.25 -10.93 -21.91
N THR A 31 -0.80 -11.92 -22.67
CA THR A 31 -1.44 -13.23 -22.74
C THR A 31 -0.80 -14.12 -21.68
N HIS A 32 -1.60 -14.48 -20.70
CA HIS A 32 -1.33 -15.57 -19.78
C HIS A 32 -0.79 -16.82 -20.50
N GLY A 33 0.27 -17.38 -19.91
CA GLY A 33 0.63 -18.80 -20.01
C GLY A 33 1.29 -19.22 -21.30
N TRP A 34 2.55 -19.64 -21.22
CA TRP A 34 2.99 -21.03 -21.36
C TRP A 34 4.48 -21.04 -21.02
N GLY A 35 4.87 -21.94 -20.10
CA GLY A 35 6.15 -21.87 -19.42
C GLY A 35 7.37 -21.95 -20.33
N GLN A 36 8.46 -21.31 -19.89
CA GLN A 36 9.82 -21.85 -19.99
C GLN A 36 10.84 -20.97 -19.25
N ARG A 37 11.64 -21.66 -18.42
CA ARG A 37 12.98 -21.34 -17.88
C ARG A 37 13.07 -20.27 -16.78
N THR A 38 12.82 -20.69 -15.53
CA THR A 38 13.43 -20.06 -14.35
C THR A 38 14.89 -20.47 -14.26
N LEU A 39 15.79 -19.59 -14.70
CA LEU A 39 17.14 -19.53 -14.15
C LEU A 39 17.06 -18.79 -12.82
N ALA A 40 17.60 -19.44 -11.79
CA ALA A 40 17.62 -18.96 -10.42
C ALA A 40 18.20 -17.55 -10.32
N THR A 41 17.39 -16.62 -9.81
CA THR A 41 17.92 -15.45 -9.11
C THR A 41 17.37 -15.47 -7.70
N SER A 42 18.30 -15.44 -6.76
CA SER A 42 18.10 -15.28 -5.33
C SER A 42 17.16 -14.10 -5.04
N ARG A 43 15.95 -14.40 -4.56
CA ARG A 43 15.12 -13.46 -3.77
C ARG A 43 14.13 -14.30 -2.96
N GLY A 44 14.22 -14.18 -1.64
CA GLY A 44 13.34 -14.88 -0.69
C GLY A 44 11.86 -14.53 -0.88
N PRO A 45 10.95 -15.20 -0.14
CA PRO A 45 9.52 -15.10 -0.38
C PRO A 45 8.98 -13.73 0.06
N LEU A 46 8.93 -12.80 -0.88
CA LEU A 46 8.03 -11.65 -0.84
C LEU A 46 6.73 -12.09 -1.50
N GLY A 47 5.85 -12.72 -0.72
CA GLY A 47 4.64 -13.29 -1.27
C GLY A 47 3.80 -14.04 -0.25
N ALA A 48 3.64 -13.50 0.96
CA ALA A 48 2.48 -13.87 1.75
C ALA A 48 1.25 -13.27 1.06
N SER A 49 0.69 -14.02 0.12
CA SER A 49 -0.66 -13.78 -0.38
C SER A 49 -1.59 -13.73 0.83
N PRO A 50 -2.36 -12.64 1.06
CA PRO A 50 -3.33 -12.63 2.15
C PRO A 50 -4.37 -13.70 1.83
N ALA A 51 -4.31 -14.82 2.55
CA ALA A 51 -5.32 -15.86 2.47
C ALA A 51 -6.71 -15.23 2.64
N PRO A 52 -7.75 -15.72 1.95
CA PRO A 52 -9.11 -15.23 2.14
C PRO A 52 -9.46 -15.38 3.62
N MET A 53 -9.88 -14.28 4.26
CA MET A 53 -10.20 -14.24 5.68
C MET A 53 -11.33 -15.24 5.96
N GLY A 54 -10.98 -16.44 6.43
CA GLY A 54 -11.94 -17.50 6.72
C GLY A 54 -12.93 -17.09 7.80
N ALA A 55 -14.14 -17.66 7.78
CA ALA A 55 -15.23 -17.36 8.71
C ALA A 55 -14.83 -17.39 10.19
N ARG A 56 -13.83 -18.22 10.56
CA ARG A 56 -13.23 -18.27 11.90
C ARG A 56 -12.58 -16.95 12.35
N ALA A 57 -11.91 -16.23 11.44
CA ALA A 57 -11.27 -14.94 11.74
C ALA A 57 -12.29 -13.80 11.91
N VAL A 58 -13.40 -13.88 11.17
CA VAL A 58 -14.51 -12.93 11.31
C VAL A 58 -15.21 -13.12 12.66
N LEU A 59 -15.43 -14.38 13.06
CA LEU A 59 -16.05 -14.72 14.34
C LEU A 59 -15.21 -14.21 15.54
N THR A 60 -13.89 -14.37 15.49
CA THR A 60 -13.00 -13.88 16.56
C THR A 60 -12.87 -12.36 16.60
N ALA A 61 -12.93 -11.68 15.46
CA ALA A 61 -12.91 -10.21 15.43
C ALA A 61 -14.15 -9.60 16.11
N ILE A 62 -15.34 -10.18 15.85
CA ILE A 62 -16.62 -9.73 16.42
C ILE A 62 -16.72 -10.04 17.92
N LEU A 63 -16.22 -11.20 18.34
CA LEU A 63 -16.29 -11.67 19.74
C LEU A 63 -15.10 -11.25 20.61
N SER A 64 -14.13 -10.51 20.06
CA SER A 64 -12.96 -10.09 20.84
C SER A 64 -13.37 -9.16 21.98
N PRO A 65 -12.89 -9.40 23.23
CA PRO A 65 -13.22 -8.53 24.35
C PRO A 65 -12.78 -7.09 24.03
N PRO A 66 -13.64 -6.08 24.23
CA PRO A 66 -13.39 -4.69 23.81
C PRO A 66 -12.12 -4.08 24.41
N GLN A 67 -11.63 -4.68 25.50
CA GLN A 67 -10.40 -4.32 26.19
C GLN A 67 -9.16 -4.41 25.29
N ALA A 68 -9.11 -5.36 24.35
CA ALA A 68 -7.99 -5.51 23.42
C ALA A 68 -7.83 -4.29 22.48
N ARG A 69 -8.92 -3.55 22.22
CA ARG A 69 -8.92 -2.36 21.35
C ARG A 69 -8.45 -1.10 22.06
N LEU A 70 -8.40 -1.07 23.39
CA LEU A 70 -8.03 0.12 24.18
C LEU A 70 -6.61 0.06 24.74
N THR A 71 -5.95 -1.10 24.66
CA THR A 71 -4.57 -1.28 25.10
C THR A 71 -3.58 -0.83 24.03
N CYS A 72 -2.48 -0.20 24.45
CA CYS A 72 -1.44 0.26 23.56
C CYS A 72 -0.74 -0.93 22.88
N PRO A 73 -0.62 -0.95 21.54
CA PRO A 73 -0.01 -2.06 20.82
C PRO A 73 1.52 -2.15 20.97
N CYS A 74 2.17 -1.12 21.53
CA CYS A 74 3.62 -1.12 21.71
C CYS A 74 4.06 -1.80 23.01
N CYS A 75 3.30 -1.64 24.10
CA CYS A 75 3.65 -2.21 25.39
C CYS A 75 2.68 -3.28 25.87
N ASN A 76 1.49 -3.40 25.26
CA ASN A 76 0.41 -4.32 25.65
C ASN A 76 0.01 -4.27 27.13
N ALA A 77 0.42 -3.23 27.86
CA ALA A 77 0.21 -3.08 29.29
C ALA A 77 -0.66 -1.87 29.64
N ARG A 78 -0.42 -0.73 28.97
CA ARG A 78 -1.09 0.54 29.26
C ARG A 78 -2.22 0.83 28.29
N LYS A 79 -3.20 1.61 28.74
CA LYS A 79 -4.26 2.15 27.88
C LYS A 79 -3.69 3.17 26.88
N LYS A 80 -4.43 3.37 25.79
CA LYS A 80 -4.17 4.41 24.79
C LYS A 80 -4.56 5.77 25.36
N ASP A 81 -3.60 6.69 25.45
CA ASP A 81 -3.78 8.03 26.01
C ASP A 81 -2.96 9.10 25.26
N ALA A 82 -2.40 8.78 24.09
CA ALA A 82 -1.68 9.73 23.24
C ALA A 82 -1.93 9.50 21.74
N VAL A 83 -2.09 10.59 20.98
CA VAL A 83 -2.25 10.58 19.53
C VAL A 83 -1.08 11.29 18.85
N LEU A 84 -0.61 10.75 17.72
CA LEU A 84 0.32 11.43 16.82
C LEU A 84 -0.45 12.24 15.78
N THR A 85 -0.28 13.56 15.73
CA THR A 85 -1.07 14.45 14.84
C THR A 85 -0.72 14.29 13.36
N LYS A 86 0.48 13.81 13.04
CA LYS A 86 0.94 13.60 11.65
C LYS A 86 0.28 12.40 10.97
N CYS A 87 -0.10 11.38 11.72
CA CYS A 87 -0.61 10.12 11.16
C CYS A 87 -1.81 9.53 11.89
N PHE A 88 -2.31 10.22 12.92
CA PHE A 88 -3.48 9.86 13.73
C PHE A 88 -3.43 8.45 14.36
N HIS A 89 -2.23 7.87 14.50
CA HIS A 89 -2.05 6.63 15.24
C HIS A 89 -2.01 6.90 16.75
N VAL A 90 -2.69 6.06 17.51
CA VAL A 90 -2.90 6.21 18.95
C VAL A 90 -2.11 5.16 19.74
N PHE A 91 -1.37 5.60 20.75
CA PHE A 91 -0.50 4.79 21.61
C PHE A 91 -0.60 5.25 23.07
N CYS A 92 0.21 4.66 23.95
CA CYS A 92 0.40 5.15 25.30
C CYS A 92 1.36 6.35 25.31
N PHE A 93 1.13 7.36 26.16
CA PHE A 93 1.98 8.54 26.26
C PHE A 93 3.42 8.17 26.62
N GLU A 94 3.60 7.24 27.54
CA GLU A 94 4.92 6.75 27.97
C GLU A 94 5.70 6.12 26.80
N CYS A 95 5.00 5.44 25.88
CA CYS A 95 5.56 4.79 24.70
C CYS A 95 6.02 5.82 23.66
N VAL A 96 5.24 6.90 23.48
CA VAL A 96 5.58 7.99 22.56
C VAL A 96 6.70 8.84 23.14
N LYS A 97 6.63 9.15 24.43
CA LYS A 97 7.63 9.95 25.16
C LYS A 97 8.99 9.26 25.18
N SER A 98 9.04 7.96 25.49
CA SER A 98 10.30 7.19 25.46
C SER A 98 10.95 7.19 24.07
N ARG A 99 10.16 7.04 23.00
CA ARG A 99 10.65 7.15 21.62
C ARG A 99 11.15 8.55 21.27
N TYR A 100 10.48 9.58 21.77
CA TYR A 100 10.90 10.96 21.58
C TYR A 100 12.26 11.23 22.26
N ASP A 101 12.43 10.78 23.51
CA ASP A 101 13.64 10.98 24.31
C ASP A 101 14.83 10.17 23.78
N THR A 102 14.60 8.94 23.33
CA THR A 102 15.61 8.07 22.67
C THR A 102 15.92 8.45 21.22
N ARG A 103 15.38 9.59 20.75
CA ARG A 103 15.53 10.09 19.36
C ARG A 103 14.98 9.15 18.28
N GLN A 104 14.18 8.15 18.64
CA GLN A 104 13.44 7.28 17.72
C GLN A 104 12.10 7.91 17.31
N ARG A 105 12.17 9.12 16.77
CA ARG A 105 11.03 10.01 16.47
C ARG A 105 10.23 9.59 15.23
N LYS A 106 9.86 8.31 15.16
CA LYS A 106 9.06 7.69 14.09
C LYS A 106 7.90 6.90 14.66
N CYS A 107 6.74 7.02 14.02
CA CYS A 107 5.54 6.31 14.40
C CYS A 107 5.77 4.78 14.40
N PRO A 108 5.44 4.07 15.50
CA PRO A 108 5.61 2.61 15.58
C PRO A 108 4.83 1.82 14.51
N LYS A 109 3.78 2.41 13.93
CA LYS A 109 2.89 1.71 12.98
C LYS A 109 3.16 2.05 11.52
N CYS A 110 3.33 3.33 11.18
CA CYS A 110 3.53 3.77 9.80
C CYS A 110 4.90 4.42 9.53
N ASN A 111 5.78 4.47 10.53
CA ASN A 111 7.12 5.05 10.43
C ASN A 111 7.18 6.56 10.06
N ALA A 112 6.05 7.26 10.08
CA ALA A 112 5.98 8.71 9.89
C ALA A 112 6.79 9.43 10.97
N ALA A 113 7.62 10.40 10.56
CA ALA A 113 8.40 11.22 11.49
C ALA A 113 7.49 12.16 12.30
N PHE A 114 7.83 12.41 13.57
CA PHE A 114 7.09 13.32 14.44
C PHE A 114 8.03 14.15 15.34
N GLY A 115 7.67 15.41 15.61
CA GLY A 115 8.41 16.34 16.45
C GLY A 115 7.82 16.52 17.86
N ALA A 116 8.33 17.53 18.58
CA ALA A 116 7.91 17.86 19.95
C ALA A 116 6.43 18.25 20.05
N HIS A 117 5.89 18.87 18.99
CA HIS A 117 4.52 19.37 18.93
C HIS A 117 3.55 18.38 18.25
N ASP A 118 4.04 17.21 17.84
CA ASP A 118 3.26 16.29 17.02
C ASP A 118 2.63 15.14 17.81
N PHE A 119 2.72 15.18 19.15
CA PHE A 119 2.05 14.22 20.02
C PHE A 119 1.32 14.93 21.16
N HIS A 120 0.08 14.54 21.39
CA HIS A 120 -0.76 15.10 22.45
C HIS A 120 -1.43 14.01 23.26
N ARG A 121 -1.69 14.30 24.53
CA ARG A 121 -2.49 13.45 25.40
C ARG A 121 -3.95 13.52 24.98
N VAL A 122 -4.62 12.38 24.97
CA VAL A 122 -6.05 12.25 24.69
C VAL A 122 -6.70 11.39 25.76
N TYR A 123 -7.91 11.78 26.16
CA TYR A 123 -8.71 11.04 27.13
C TYR A 123 -9.81 10.28 26.38
N ILE A 124 -9.77 8.95 26.44
CA ILE A 124 -10.73 8.07 25.79
C ILE A 124 -11.58 7.45 26.90
N SER A 125 -12.84 7.88 27.00
CA SER A 125 -13.85 7.41 27.95
C SER A 125 -14.57 6.16 27.44
#